data_AF-A0A517NLP8-F1
#
_entry.id   AF-A0A517NLP8-F1
#
_cell.length_a   1.000
_cell.length_b   1.000
_cell.length_c   1.000
_cell.angle_alpha   90.00
_cell.angle_beta   90.00
_cell.angle_gamma   90.00
#
_symmetry.space_group_name_H-M   'P 1'
#
loop_
_entity.id
_entity.type
_entity.pdbx_description
1 polymer ?
#
loop_
_entity_poly.entity_id
_entity_poly.type
_entity_poly.pdbx_seq_one_letter_code
_entity_poly.pdbx_strand_id
1 'polypeptide(L)'
;MAKKKTSTRKTAAKPAAKKPDRTERAMQAAIKKHRGEKLSQSDSRDLAWWEKSQRESIVSDALVSIPKGLYCQLAGRQHKVIDDAAERFGLPIGGATIDLFDAIESLHTVIADNSRSIIPVHAIDTDGADDEEMVYKLKLAELQEKVRKLQVHNERQNISLTHDRGDSIDRQELRRLLQVLIVKLRAFGQQLRRASNGQEAQKACNEFLSMLAKEVEEGDLRV
;
A
#
# COMPACT_ATOMS: atom_id res chain seq x y z
N MET A 1 71.07 -42.85 16.60
CA MET A 1 69.82 -43.27 15.91
C MET A 1 69.52 -42.28 14.78
N ALA A 2 69.43 -42.79 13.56
CA ALA A 2 69.52 -42.00 12.32
C ALA A 2 68.16 -41.42 11.87
N LYS A 3 68.15 -40.12 11.53
CA LYS A 3 67.00 -39.42 10.95
C LYS A 3 66.84 -39.80 9.47
N LYS A 4 65.78 -40.54 9.13
CA LYS A 4 65.36 -40.82 7.74
C LYS A 4 64.84 -39.53 7.08
N LYS A 5 65.56 -39.00 6.09
CA LYS A 5 65.11 -37.94 5.19
C LYS A 5 64.21 -38.56 4.11
N THR A 6 62.93 -38.22 4.11
CA THR A 6 61.98 -38.57 3.05
C THR A 6 62.17 -37.65 1.85
N SER A 7 62.62 -38.23 0.74
CA SER A 7 62.77 -37.58 -0.56
C SER A 7 61.42 -37.39 -1.23
N THR A 8 60.92 -36.16 -1.29
CA THR A 8 59.74 -35.77 -2.09
C THR A 8 60.13 -35.63 -3.56
N ARG A 9 59.82 -36.68 -4.35
CA ARG A 9 60.03 -36.72 -5.80
C ARG A 9 58.99 -35.82 -6.48
N LYS A 10 59.43 -34.65 -6.94
CA LYS A 10 58.62 -33.65 -7.67
C LYS A 10 58.33 -34.18 -9.08
N THR A 11 57.14 -34.74 -9.29
CA THR A 11 56.65 -35.13 -10.62
C THR A 11 56.16 -33.90 -11.38
N ALA A 12 56.60 -33.76 -12.63
CA ALA A 12 56.24 -32.66 -13.52
C ALA A 12 54.73 -32.67 -13.81
N ALA A 13 54.06 -31.54 -13.54
CA ALA A 13 52.63 -31.36 -13.73
C ALA A 13 52.32 -31.31 -15.24
N LYS A 14 51.70 -32.38 -15.74
CA LYS A 14 51.05 -32.42 -17.06
C LYS A 14 49.93 -31.38 -17.10
N PRO A 15 49.76 -30.58 -18.18
CA PRO A 15 48.76 -29.52 -18.23
C PRO A 15 47.37 -30.11 -17.99
N ALA A 16 46.71 -29.65 -16.94
CA ALA A 16 45.38 -30.12 -16.55
C ALA A 16 44.38 -29.73 -17.66
N ALA A 17 43.89 -30.73 -18.40
CA ALA A 17 42.74 -30.55 -19.26
C ALA A 17 41.62 -29.90 -18.45
N LYS A 18 41.00 -28.83 -18.98
CA LYS A 18 39.86 -28.15 -18.35
C LYS A 18 38.85 -29.21 -17.95
N LYS A 19 38.70 -29.42 -16.63
CA LYS A 19 37.68 -30.34 -16.12
C LYS A 19 36.34 -29.83 -16.64
N PRO A 20 35.50 -30.69 -17.25
CA PRO A 20 34.19 -30.29 -17.73
C PRO A 20 33.40 -29.68 -16.57
N ASP A 21 32.66 -28.61 -16.88
CA ASP A 21 31.92 -27.87 -15.89
C ASP A 21 30.95 -28.82 -15.17
N ARG A 22 30.76 -28.61 -13.87
CA ARG A 22 29.97 -29.52 -13.03
C ARG A 22 28.51 -29.59 -13.52
N THR A 23 28.02 -28.50 -14.09
CA THR A 23 26.72 -28.36 -14.76
C THR A 23 26.60 -29.31 -15.95
N GLU A 24 27.59 -29.33 -16.86
CA GLU A 24 27.64 -30.19 -18.03
C GLU A 24 27.62 -31.67 -17.65
N ARG A 25 28.37 -32.04 -16.59
CA ARG A 25 28.37 -33.42 -16.05
C ARG A 25 27.02 -33.82 -15.47
N ALA A 26 26.35 -32.91 -14.76
CA ALA A 26 25.02 -33.15 -14.22
C ALA A 26 23.95 -33.29 -15.33
N MET A 27 24.02 -32.47 -16.38
CA MET A 27 23.12 -32.58 -17.54
C MET A 27 23.33 -33.90 -18.30
N GLN A 28 24.58 -34.32 -18.49
CA GLN A 28 24.88 -35.63 -19.07
C GLN A 28 24.34 -36.78 -18.20
N ALA A 29 24.47 -36.70 -16.88
CA ALA A 29 23.88 -37.66 -15.96
C ALA A 29 22.35 -37.70 -16.05
N ALA A 30 21.69 -36.56 -16.22
CA ALA A 30 20.24 -36.48 -16.43
C ALA A 30 19.81 -37.15 -17.74
N ILE A 31 20.55 -36.92 -18.84
CA ILE A 31 20.30 -37.58 -20.13
C ILE A 31 20.45 -39.11 -20.00
N LYS A 32 21.50 -39.59 -19.32
CA LYS A 32 21.70 -41.02 -19.04
C LYS A 32 20.54 -41.62 -18.24
N LYS A 33 20.06 -40.90 -17.21
CA LYS A 33 18.88 -41.28 -16.40
C LYS A 33 17.63 -41.42 -17.27
N HIS A 34 17.38 -40.47 -18.17
CA HIS A 34 16.23 -40.53 -19.08
C HIS A 34 16.33 -41.66 -20.12
N ARG A 35 17.55 -42.05 -20.52
CA ARG A 35 17.79 -43.20 -21.42
C ARG A 35 17.74 -44.56 -20.71
N GLY A 36 17.63 -44.60 -19.39
CA GLY A 36 17.63 -45.83 -18.60
C GLY A 36 19.02 -46.47 -18.43
N GLU A 37 20.10 -45.74 -18.72
CA GLU A 37 21.47 -46.22 -18.49
C GLU A 37 21.79 -46.23 -16.98
N LYS A 38 22.69 -47.13 -16.54
CA LYS A 38 23.11 -47.19 -15.12
C LYS A 38 23.96 -45.97 -14.77
N LEU A 39 23.54 -45.17 -13.79
CA LEU A 39 24.30 -44.02 -13.29
C LEU A 39 25.48 -44.45 -12.42
N SER A 40 26.64 -43.82 -12.64
CA SER A 40 27.77 -43.91 -11.73
C SER A 40 27.46 -43.17 -10.41
N GLN A 41 28.10 -43.56 -9.30
CA GLN A 41 27.94 -42.87 -8.02
C GLN A 41 28.34 -41.38 -8.11
N SER A 42 29.31 -41.05 -8.97
CA SER A 42 29.69 -39.67 -9.26
C SER A 42 28.59 -38.91 -10.01
N ASP A 43 28.05 -39.49 -11.09
CA ASP A 43 26.92 -38.97 -11.86
C ASP A 43 25.69 -38.72 -10.97
N SER A 44 25.36 -39.65 -10.06
CA SER A 44 24.24 -39.49 -9.12
C SER A 44 24.43 -38.32 -8.13
N ARG A 45 25.66 -38.07 -7.67
CA ARG A 45 25.95 -36.94 -6.78
C ARG A 45 25.86 -35.60 -7.50
N ASP A 46 26.39 -35.52 -8.73
CA ASP A 46 26.35 -34.30 -9.53
C ASP A 46 24.91 -33.99 -9.98
N LEU A 47 24.12 -35.00 -10.32
CA LEU A 47 22.69 -34.86 -10.60
C LEU A 47 21.91 -34.39 -9.37
N ALA A 48 22.12 -34.99 -8.19
CA ALA A 48 21.46 -34.56 -6.96
C ALA A 48 21.80 -33.11 -6.57
N TRP A 49 23.05 -32.70 -6.77
CA TRP A 49 23.47 -31.32 -6.58
C TRP A 49 22.75 -30.36 -7.54
N TRP A 50 22.68 -30.70 -8.82
CA TRP A 50 22.02 -29.88 -9.82
C TRP A 50 20.50 -29.79 -9.59
N GLU A 51 19.83 -30.91 -9.29
CA GLU A 51 18.41 -30.91 -8.92
C GLU A 51 18.14 -30.06 -7.68
N LYS A 52 19.03 -30.10 -6.67
CA LYS A 52 18.92 -29.24 -5.49
C LYS A 52 19.04 -27.76 -5.86
N SER A 53 20.04 -27.38 -6.63
CA SER A 53 20.23 -25.99 -7.07
C SER A 53 19.06 -25.49 -7.94
N GLN A 54 18.50 -26.35 -8.80
CA GLN A 54 17.31 -26.01 -9.58
C GLN A 54 16.10 -25.79 -8.68
N ARG A 55 15.87 -26.64 -7.68
CA ARG A 55 14.79 -26.44 -6.70
C ARG A 55 14.97 -25.15 -5.91
N GLU A 56 16.19 -24.85 -5.48
CA GLU A 56 16.50 -23.60 -4.77
C GLU A 56 16.20 -22.38 -5.65
N SER A 57 16.58 -22.41 -6.93
CA SER A 57 16.26 -21.34 -7.89
C SER A 57 14.75 -21.20 -8.13
N ILE A 58 14.02 -22.32 -8.30
CA ILE A 58 12.57 -22.28 -8.50
C ILE A 58 11.88 -21.72 -7.25
N VAL A 59 12.36 -22.10 -6.06
CA VAL A 59 11.83 -21.57 -4.79
C VAL A 59 12.15 -20.08 -4.67
N SER A 60 13.36 -19.62 -4.99
CA SER A 60 13.67 -18.19 -4.95
C SER A 60 12.78 -17.40 -5.90
N ASP A 61 12.60 -17.88 -7.14
CA ASP A 61 11.77 -17.21 -8.14
C ASP A 61 10.29 -17.18 -7.72
N ALA A 62 9.81 -18.25 -7.09
CA ALA A 62 8.45 -18.31 -6.55
C ALA A 62 8.23 -17.33 -5.38
N LEU A 63 9.27 -17.05 -4.59
CA LEU A 63 9.19 -16.13 -3.44
C LEU A 63 9.24 -14.65 -3.87
N VAL A 64 9.80 -14.34 -5.04
CA VAL A 64 9.86 -12.97 -5.60
C VAL A 64 8.50 -12.48 -6.13
N SER A 65 7.59 -13.40 -6.49
CA SER A 65 6.30 -13.04 -7.08
C SER A 65 5.14 -13.79 -6.43
N ILE A 66 4.96 -13.60 -5.12
CA ILE A 66 3.86 -14.23 -4.39
C ILE A 66 2.55 -13.46 -4.67
N PRO A 67 1.48 -14.12 -5.12
CA PRO A 67 0.17 -13.47 -5.25
C PRO A 67 -0.36 -13.01 -3.88
N LYS A 68 -0.92 -11.80 -3.82
CA LYS A 68 -1.44 -11.22 -2.57
C LYS A 68 -2.46 -12.12 -1.87
N GLY A 69 -3.30 -12.84 -2.63
CA GLY A 69 -4.26 -13.79 -2.06
C GLY A 69 -3.60 -14.91 -1.23
N LEU A 70 -2.48 -15.46 -1.71
CA LEU A 70 -1.74 -16.51 -0.99
C LEU A 70 -1.06 -15.93 0.25
N TYR A 71 -0.48 -14.72 0.12
CA TYR A 71 0.10 -14.01 1.26
C TYR A 71 -0.94 -13.74 2.35
N CYS A 72 -2.13 -13.25 2.00
CA CYS A 72 -3.21 -13.02 2.96
C CYS A 72 -3.68 -14.31 3.64
N GLN A 73 -3.70 -15.44 2.93
CA GLN A 73 -4.00 -16.75 3.53
C GLN A 73 -2.94 -17.16 4.57
N LEU A 74 -1.65 -16.93 4.28
CA LEU A 74 -0.56 -17.20 5.20
C LEU A 74 -0.58 -16.27 6.43
N ALA A 75 -0.85 -14.98 6.21
CA ALA A 75 -0.91 -13.97 7.28
C ALA A 75 -2.18 -14.09 8.16
N GLY A 76 -3.22 -14.78 7.69
CA GLY A 76 -4.45 -15.01 8.45
C GLY A 76 -5.10 -13.70 8.88
N ARG A 77 -5.42 -13.54 10.17
CA ARG A 77 -6.08 -12.32 10.70
C ARG A 77 -5.18 -11.08 10.73
N GLN A 78 -3.86 -11.27 10.60
CA GLN A 78 -2.88 -10.19 10.75
C GLN A 78 -2.71 -9.39 9.46
N HIS A 79 -3.21 -9.88 8.31
CA HIS A 79 -3.05 -9.20 7.01
C HIS A 79 -3.56 -7.75 7.04
N LYS A 80 -4.67 -7.47 7.75
CA LYS A 80 -5.20 -6.11 7.85
C LYS A 80 -4.25 -5.16 8.59
N VAL A 81 -3.65 -5.62 9.68
CA VAL A 81 -2.68 -4.81 10.44
C VAL A 81 -1.44 -4.55 9.59
N ILE A 82 -1.02 -5.56 8.82
CA ILE A 82 0.11 -5.45 7.90
C ILE A 82 -0.21 -4.50 6.74
N ASP A 83 -1.41 -4.55 6.15
CA ASP A 83 -1.85 -3.64 5.10
C ASP A 83 -1.90 -2.19 5.63
N ASP A 84 -2.47 -1.98 6.82
CA ASP A 84 -2.52 -0.66 7.47
C ASP A 84 -1.10 -0.14 7.78
N ALA A 85 -0.19 -1.03 8.20
CA ALA A 85 1.22 -0.69 8.41
C ALA A 85 1.95 -0.40 7.09
N ALA A 86 1.64 -1.16 6.03
CA ALA A 86 2.22 -0.95 4.71
C ALA A 86 1.82 0.40 4.13
N GLU A 87 0.57 0.83 4.32
CA GLU A 87 0.12 2.16 3.91
C GLU A 87 0.83 3.28 4.71
N ARG A 88 1.02 3.08 6.02
CA ARG A 88 1.65 4.08 6.91
C ARG A 88 3.15 4.23 6.67
N PHE A 89 3.86 3.12 6.46
CA PHE A 89 5.31 3.09 6.35
C PHE A 89 5.82 2.94 4.92
N GLY A 90 4.92 2.86 3.93
CA GLY A 90 5.28 2.72 2.51
C GLY A 90 5.89 1.36 2.16
N LEU A 91 5.45 0.28 2.82
CA LEU A 91 5.97 -1.06 2.53
C LEU A 91 5.49 -1.57 1.15
N PRO A 92 6.31 -2.30 0.39
CA PRO A 92 5.99 -2.80 -0.95
C PRO A 92 5.03 -4.02 -0.96
N ILE A 93 3.99 -3.98 -0.13
CA ILE A 93 3.02 -5.09 0.10
C ILE A 93 1.64 -4.77 -0.52
N GLY A 94 1.43 -3.55 -1.00
CA GLY A 94 0.16 -3.09 -1.55
C GLY A 94 -0.22 -3.67 -2.92
N GLY A 95 0.74 -4.24 -3.66
CA GLY A 95 0.55 -4.73 -5.03
C GLY A 95 -0.24 -6.04 -5.14
N ALA A 96 -0.64 -6.41 -6.36
CA ALA A 96 -1.29 -7.69 -6.65
C ALA A 96 -0.34 -8.89 -6.47
N THR A 97 0.94 -8.67 -6.74
CA THR A 97 2.07 -9.56 -6.45
C THR A 97 3.01 -8.87 -5.48
N ILE A 98 3.53 -9.62 -4.53
CA ILE A 98 4.43 -9.14 -3.48
C ILE A 98 5.77 -9.86 -3.67
N ASP A 99 6.84 -9.08 -3.72
CA ASP A 99 8.20 -9.62 -3.54
C ASP A 99 8.46 -9.76 -2.05
N LEU A 100 8.58 -11.02 -1.60
CA LEU A 100 8.73 -11.32 -0.19
C LEU A 100 10.09 -10.83 0.35
N PHE A 101 11.14 -10.83 -0.48
CA PHE A 101 12.46 -10.39 -0.03
C PHE A 101 12.46 -8.88 0.21
N ASP A 102 11.95 -8.11 -0.74
CA ASP A 102 11.84 -6.66 -0.64
C ASP A 102 10.92 -6.23 0.51
N ALA A 103 9.80 -6.95 0.69
CA ALA A 103 8.90 -6.73 1.82
C ALA A 103 9.57 -6.96 3.18
N ILE A 104 10.35 -8.03 3.32
CA ILE A 104 11.08 -8.36 4.55
C ILE A 104 12.21 -7.36 4.80
N GLU A 105 12.99 -7.00 3.77
CA GLU A 105 14.06 -6.01 3.87
C GLU A 105 13.52 -4.64 4.27
N SER A 106 12.44 -4.20 3.64
CA SER A 106 11.73 -2.97 4.00
C SER A 106 11.21 -3.01 5.43
N LEU A 107 10.63 -4.13 5.87
CA LEU A 107 10.18 -4.31 7.25
C LEU A 107 11.34 -4.22 8.25
N HIS A 108 12.47 -4.87 7.97
CA HIS A 108 13.66 -4.78 8.82
C HIS A 108 14.24 -3.37 8.87
N THR A 109 14.22 -2.64 7.76
CA THR A 109 14.64 -1.24 7.71
C THR A 109 13.74 -0.37 8.58
N VAL A 110 12.42 -0.53 8.48
CA VAL A 110 11.46 0.17 9.35
C VAL A 110 11.68 -0.17 10.82
N ILE A 111 11.93 -1.44 11.15
CA ILE A 111 12.24 -1.85 12.53
C ILE A 111 13.55 -1.22 13.01
N ALA A 112 14.58 -1.17 12.18
CA ALA A 112 15.86 -0.56 12.51
C ALA A 112 15.70 0.95 12.77
N ASP A 113 14.97 1.65 11.90
CA ASP A 113 14.69 3.09 12.03
C ASP A 113 13.87 3.40 13.29
N ASN A 114 12.95 2.52 13.65
CA ASN A 114 12.08 2.67 14.82
C ASN A 114 12.60 1.95 16.06
N SER A 115 13.81 1.38 16.02
CA SER A 115 14.37 0.56 17.11
C SER A 115 14.42 1.28 18.45
N ARG A 116 14.56 2.61 18.46
CA ARG A 116 14.53 3.45 19.67
C ARG A 116 13.14 3.58 20.29
N SER A 117 12.08 3.38 19.51
CA SER A 117 10.68 3.43 19.96
C SER A 117 10.12 2.05 20.24
N ILE A 118 10.74 0.98 19.73
CA ILE A 118 10.32 -0.40 19.95
C ILE A 118 10.91 -0.87 21.27
N ILE A 119 10.14 -0.73 22.35
CA ILE A 119 10.50 -1.26 23.66
C ILE A 119 10.42 -2.79 23.59
N PRO A 120 11.48 -3.53 23.97
CA PRO A 120 11.40 -4.97 24.13
C PRO A 120 10.31 -5.29 25.17
N VAL A 121 9.39 -6.20 24.86
CA VAL A 121 8.31 -6.62 25.77
C VAL A 121 8.83 -7.14 27.12
N HIS A 122 10.14 -7.45 27.22
CA HIS A 122 10.84 -7.87 28.44
C HIS A 122 11.68 -6.78 29.14
N ALA A 123 11.72 -5.54 28.64
CA ALA A 123 12.49 -4.44 29.24
C ALA A 123 11.68 -3.60 30.24
N ILE A 124 10.42 -3.95 30.50
CA ILE A 124 9.52 -3.19 31.41
C ILE A 124 9.95 -3.34 32.90
N ASP A 125 10.87 -4.26 33.22
CA ASP A 125 11.30 -4.54 34.60
C ASP A 125 12.62 -3.85 35.01
N THR A 126 13.21 -2.98 34.19
CA THR A 126 14.45 -2.28 34.58
C THR A 126 14.20 -0.83 35.00
N ASP A 127 14.32 -0.59 36.31
CA ASP A 127 14.22 0.69 37.01
C ASP A 127 15.00 1.84 36.33
N GLY A 128 14.33 2.64 35.51
CA GLY A 128 14.86 3.88 34.93
C GLY A 128 13.79 4.98 34.86
N ALA A 129 14.03 6.11 35.53
CA ALA A 129 13.11 7.26 35.56
C ALA A 129 12.79 7.86 34.17
N ASP A 130 13.58 7.52 33.13
CA ASP A 130 13.36 7.92 31.74
C ASP A 130 12.22 7.12 31.05
N ASP A 131 11.86 5.95 31.58
CA ASP A 131 10.82 5.08 31.00
C ASP A 131 9.40 5.59 31.28
N GLU A 132 9.18 6.22 32.45
CA GLU A 132 7.89 6.82 32.77
C GLU A 132 7.54 7.95 31.80
N GLU A 133 8.47 8.88 31.53
CA GLU A 133 8.24 10.00 30.63
C GLU A 133 7.92 9.53 29.21
N MET A 134 8.57 8.47 28.74
CA MET A 134 8.29 7.88 27.42
C MET A 134 6.90 7.21 27.38
N VAL A 135 6.54 6.45 28.42
CA VAL A 135 5.20 5.83 28.53
C VAL A 135 4.11 6.91 28.57
N TYR A 136 4.35 8.03 29.25
CA TYR A 136 3.44 9.17 29.24
C TYR A 136 3.31 9.79 27.85
N LYS A 137 4.41 9.98 27.11
CA LYS A 137 4.37 10.50 25.73
C LYS A 137 3.58 9.58 24.79
N LEU A 138 3.75 8.27 24.89
CA LEU A 138 3.00 7.30 24.09
C LEU A 138 1.51 7.32 24.41
N LYS A 139 1.14 7.31 25.70
CA LYS A 139 -0.27 7.45 26.13
C LYS A 139 -0.88 8.77 25.65
N LEU A 140 -0.12 9.85 25.69
CA LEU A 140 -0.57 11.17 25.25
C LEU A 140 -0.79 11.20 23.73
N ALA A 141 0.09 10.59 22.94
CA ALA A 141 -0.10 10.42 21.49
C ALA A 141 -1.32 9.55 21.17
N GLU A 142 -1.53 8.45 21.89
CA GLU A 142 -2.71 7.59 21.73
C GLU A 142 -4.01 8.34 22.04
N LEU A 143 -4.01 9.13 23.12
CA LEU A 143 -5.16 9.98 23.49
C LEU A 143 -5.42 11.04 22.43
N GLN A 144 -4.39 11.67 21.87
CA GLN A 144 -4.53 12.64 20.77
C GLN A 144 -5.13 11.99 19.52
N GLU A 145 -4.71 10.77 19.15
CA GLU A 145 -5.29 10.06 18.02
C GLU A 145 -6.76 9.70 18.27
N LYS A 146 -7.11 9.28 19.50
CA LYS A 146 -8.51 9.04 19.89
C LYS A 146 -9.36 10.31 19.82
N VAL A 147 -8.85 11.45 20.31
CA VAL A 147 -9.52 12.75 20.19
C VAL A 147 -9.77 13.09 18.73
N ARG A 148 -8.77 12.92 17.86
CA ARG A 148 -8.92 13.19 16.41
C ARG A 148 -10.00 12.31 15.78
N LYS A 149 -10.02 11.00 16.11
CA LYS A 149 -11.06 10.06 15.63
C LYS A 149 -12.44 10.47 16.10
N LEU A 150 -12.58 10.86 17.36
CA LEU A 150 -13.86 11.33 17.93
C LEU A 150 -14.32 12.64 17.31
N GLN A 151 -13.40 13.57 17.01
CA GLN A 151 -13.73 14.83 16.31
C GLN A 151 -14.30 14.57 14.92
N VAL A 152 -13.63 13.74 14.11
CA VAL A 152 -14.12 13.36 12.77
C VAL A 152 -15.48 12.65 12.85
N HIS A 153 -15.68 11.81 13.88
CA HIS A 153 -16.96 11.14 14.10
C HIS A 153 -18.07 12.13 14.47
N ASN A 154 -17.81 13.07 15.39
CA ASN A 154 -18.73 14.13 15.76
C ASN A 154 -19.07 15.04 14.58
N GLU A 155 -18.10 15.37 13.72
CA GLU A 155 -18.36 16.16 12.51
C GLU A 155 -19.31 15.42 11.56
N ARG A 156 -19.09 14.12 11.34
CA ARG A 156 -20.00 13.30 10.53
C ARG A 156 -21.41 13.23 11.12
N GLN A 157 -21.50 13.06 12.44
CA GLN A 157 -22.79 13.04 13.13
C GLN A 157 -23.49 14.41 13.06
N ASN A 158 -22.76 15.51 13.20
CA ASN A 158 -23.30 16.85 13.01
C ASN A 158 -23.82 17.06 11.59
N ILE A 159 -23.10 16.62 10.56
CA ILE A 159 -23.56 16.67 9.16
C ILE A 159 -24.87 15.87 9.00
N SER A 160 -24.92 14.66 9.58
CA SER A 160 -26.15 13.85 9.57
C SER A 160 -27.31 14.54 10.29
N LEU A 161 -27.07 15.14 11.45
CA LEU A 161 -28.10 15.86 12.20
C LEU A 161 -28.59 17.10 11.44
N THR A 162 -27.71 17.84 10.76
CA THR A 162 -28.13 18.97 9.92
C THR A 162 -28.95 18.50 8.72
N HIS A 163 -28.66 17.31 8.20
CA HIS A 163 -29.46 16.71 7.15
C HIS A 163 -30.85 16.27 7.66
N ASP A 164 -30.91 15.58 8.79
CA ASP A 164 -32.16 15.06 9.35
C ASP A 164 -33.08 16.17 9.88
N ARG A 165 -32.49 17.30 10.31
CA ARG A 165 -33.25 18.51 10.66
C ARG A 165 -33.87 19.21 9.44
N GLY A 166 -33.47 18.85 8.23
CA GLY A 166 -33.92 19.50 7.00
C GLY A 166 -33.22 20.84 6.73
N ASP A 167 -32.16 21.18 7.48
CA ASP A 167 -31.38 22.40 7.25
C ASP A 167 -30.44 22.26 6.04
N SER A 168 -30.22 21.03 5.55
CA SER A 168 -29.42 20.78 4.35
C SER A 168 -30.28 20.67 3.10
N ILE A 169 -29.88 21.37 2.04
CA ILE A 169 -30.45 21.22 0.70
C ILE A 169 -29.66 20.15 -0.04
N ASP A 170 -30.35 19.18 -0.66
CA ASP A 170 -29.68 18.19 -1.50
C ASP A 170 -28.92 18.87 -2.65
N ARG A 171 -27.75 18.32 -2.99
CA ARG A 171 -26.86 18.90 -4.00
C ARG A 171 -27.51 18.91 -5.39
N GLN A 172 -28.33 17.90 -5.71
CA GLN A 172 -29.02 17.87 -7.01
C GLN A 172 -30.09 18.94 -7.07
N GLU A 173 -30.84 19.11 -5.98
CA GLU A 173 -31.86 20.13 -5.87
C GLU A 173 -31.25 21.54 -5.93
N LEU A 174 -30.17 21.81 -5.19
CA LEU A 174 -29.44 23.07 -5.28
C LEU A 174 -28.99 23.36 -6.74
N ARG A 175 -28.50 22.34 -7.45
CA ARG A 175 -28.09 22.49 -8.85
C ARG A 175 -29.28 22.82 -9.76
N ARG A 176 -30.43 22.18 -9.54
CA ARG A 176 -31.68 22.46 -10.27
C ARG A 176 -32.11 23.90 -10.03
N LEU A 177 -32.15 24.34 -8.78
CA LEU A 177 -32.53 25.72 -8.41
C LEU A 177 -31.60 26.76 -9.04
N LEU A 178 -30.28 26.52 -9.03
CA LEU A 178 -29.31 27.38 -9.69
C LEU A 178 -29.51 27.45 -11.21
N GLN A 179 -29.85 26.33 -11.86
CA GLN A 179 -30.14 26.31 -13.30
C GLN A 179 -31.39 27.14 -13.64
N VAL A 180 -32.45 27.03 -12.84
CA VAL A 180 -33.67 27.84 -12.99
C VAL A 180 -33.34 29.32 -12.86
N LEU A 181 -32.56 29.69 -11.85
CA LEU A 181 -32.15 31.08 -11.61
C LEU A 181 -31.31 31.65 -12.76
N ILE A 182 -30.42 30.84 -13.35
CA ILE A 182 -29.65 31.22 -14.55
C ILE A 182 -30.56 31.50 -15.74
N VAL A 183 -31.57 30.65 -15.98
CA VAL A 183 -32.54 30.85 -17.08
C VAL A 183 -33.33 32.14 -16.87
N LYS A 184 -33.84 32.37 -15.66
CA LYS A 184 -34.57 33.59 -15.28
C LYS A 184 -33.73 34.85 -15.46
N LEU A 185 -32.48 34.85 -14.99
CA LEU A 185 -31.54 35.97 -15.18
C LEU A 185 -31.24 36.24 -16.66
N ARG A 186 -31.13 35.19 -17.49
CA ARG A 186 -30.93 35.36 -18.94
C ARG A 186 -32.15 35.98 -19.61
N ALA A 187 -33.36 35.52 -19.25
CA ALA A 187 -34.60 36.10 -19.76
C ALA A 187 -34.75 37.58 -19.34
N PHE A 188 -34.45 37.88 -18.08
CA PHE A 188 -34.41 39.25 -17.57
C PHE A 188 -33.41 40.13 -18.31
N GLY A 189 -32.19 39.63 -18.56
CA GLY A 189 -31.19 40.33 -19.36
C GLY A 189 -31.64 40.63 -20.80
N GLN A 190 -32.44 39.74 -21.41
CA GLN A 190 -33.04 40.00 -22.73
C GLN A 190 -34.14 41.06 -22.67
N GLN A 191 -34.96 41.08 -21.62
CA GLN A 191 -35.98 42.12 -21.41
C GLN A 191 -35.33 43.49 -21.19
N LEU A 192 -34.27 43.56 -20.38
CA LEU A 192 -33.50 44.79 -20.17
C LEU A 192 -32.90 45.33 -21.48
N ARG A 193 -32.40 44.46 -22.36
CA ARG A 193 -31.88 44.88 -23.68
C ARG A 193 -32.96 45.42 -24.62
N ARG A 194 -34.23 45.06 -24.41
CA ARG A 194 -35.36 45.53 -25.22
C ARG A 194 -35.97 46.82 -24.67
N ALA A 195 -35.74 47.14 -23.40
CA ALA A 195 -36.20 48.38 -22.80
C ALA A 195 -35.51 49.56 -23.49
N SER A 196 -36.32 50.46 -24.04
CA SER A 196 -35.84 51.58 -24.85
C SER A 196 -35.46 52.80 -24.01
N ASN A 197 -36.02 52.88 -22.80
CA ASN A 197 -35.82 53.99 -21.86
C ASN A 197 -35.46 53.47 -20.45
N GLY A 198 -34.82 54.33 -19.66
CA GLY A 198 -34.38 53.98 -18.30
C GLY A 198 -35.53 53.63 -17.35
N GLN A 199 -36.72 54.20 -17.57
CA GLN A 199 -37.89 53.92 -16.74
C GLN A 199 -38.47 52.52 -16.98
N GLU A 200 -38.52 52.04 -18.22
CA GLU A 200 -38.91 50.67 -18.59
C GLU A 200 -37.93 49.66 -18.00
N ALA A 201 -36.63 49.95 -18.09
CA ALA A 201 -35.60 49.08 -17.51
C ALA A 201 -35.72 48.99 -15.98
N GLN A 202 -35.97 50.12 -15.30
CA GLN A 202 -36.18 50.15 -13.86
C GLN A 202 -37.45 49.39 -13.46
N LYS A 203 -38.54 49.56 -14.21
CA LYS A 203 -39.80 48.84 -13.98
C LYS A 203 -39.63 47.34 -14.14
N ALA A 204 -38.97 46.89 -15.21
CA ALA A 204 -38.66 45.48 -15.45
C ALA A 204 -37.79 44.88 -14.32
N CYS A 205 -36.82 45.64 -13.81
CA CYS A 205 -35.97 45.22 -12.70
C CYS A 205 -36.78 45.03 -11.40
N ASN A 206 -37.63 46.00 -11.06
CA ASN A 206 -38.48 45.92 -9.88
C ASN A 206 -39.47 44.76 -9.99
N GLU A 207 -40.10 44.55 -11.15
CA GLU A 207 -41.00 43.40 -11.40
C GLU A 207 -40.27 42.06 -11.24
N PHE A 208 -39.05 41.95 -11.77
CA PHE A 208 -38.23 40.74 -11.63
C PHE A 208 -37.85 40.47 -10.16
N LEU A 209 -37.42 41.49 -9.43
CA LEU A 209 -37.09 41.36 -8.00
C LEU A 209 -38.31 41.00 -7.16
N SER A 210 -39.48 41.60 -7.43
CA SER A 210 -40.73 41.24 -6.76
C SER A 210 -41.16 39.80 -7.06
N MET A 211 -40.98 39.34 -8.30
CA MET A 211 -41.24 37.94 -8.67
C MET A 211 -40.33 36.99 -7.89
N LEU A 212 -39.01 37.24 -7.88
CA LEU A 212 -38.06 36.40 -7.14
C LEU A 212 -38.33 36.40 -5.63
N ALA A 213 -38.62 37.57 -5.05
CA ALA A 213 -38.95 37.68 -3.63
C ALA A 213 -40.17 36.81 -3.28
N LYS A 214 -41.23 36.88 -4.10
CA LYS A 214 -42.43 36.09 -3.91
C LYS A 214 -42.18 34.58 -4.03
N GLU A 215 -41.40 34.15 -5.02
CA GLU A 215 -41.05 32.73 -5.18
C GLU A 215 -40.20 32.19 -4.02
N VAL A 216 -39.32 33.01 -3.46
CA VAL A 216 -38.52 32.67 -2.28
C VAL A 216 -39.39 32.56 -1.03
N GLU A 217 -40.34 33.49 -0.83
CA GLU A 217 -41.29 33.45 0.28
C GLU A 217 -42.24 32.24 0.22
N GLU A 218 -42.68 31.86 -0.98
CA GLU A 218 -43.54 30.69 -1.21
C GLU A 218 -42.76 29.36 -1.12
N GLY A 219 -41.43 29.41 -1.07
CA GLY A 219 -40.56 28.22 -1.04
C GLY A 219 -40.62 27.38 -2.31
N ASP A 220 -41.17 27.93 -3.38
CA ASP A 220 -41.55 27.21 -4.58
C ASP A 220 -40.90 27.89 -5.79
N LEU A 221 -39.62 27.60 -6.01
CA LEU A 221 -38.90 27.95 -7.23
C LEU A 221 -39.43 27.06 -8.37
N ARG A 222 -40.66 27.34 -8.81
CA ARG A 222 -41.33 26.66 -9.90
C ARG A 222 -40.63 26.97 -11.22
N VAL A 223 -40.44 25.90 -12.00
CA VAL A 223 -40.01 25.91 -13.41
C VAL A 223 -41.21 26.29 -14.27
#